data_AF-A0A183F927-F1
#
_entry.id   AF-A0A183F927-F1
#
_cell.length_a   1.000
_cell.length_b   1.000
_cell.length_c   1.000
_cell.angle_alpha   90.00
_cell.angle_beta   90.00
_cell.angle_gamma   90.00
#
_symmetry.space_group_name_H-M   'P 1'
#
loop_
_entity.id
_entity.type
_entity.pdbx_description
1 polymer ?
#
loop_
_entity_poly.entity_id
_entity_poly.type
_entity_poly.pdbx_seq_one_letter_code
_entity_poly.pdbx_strand_id
1 'polypeptide(L)'
;LILENLRESGVDVIYAKEVGSVEVNGGQKKVQFNEAATGRPSTSDIYDTVVWAIGRDPQHGCLNLAAAGIETDSATGRIIAGEDDKTSAEGVYAIGDVVLGRPELTPTAIRAGQLLARRLFNGEKKMMNYANLPTTVFTPLELGAVGLGEERAAEKFGPESIEVTRIILPYD
;
A
#
# COMPACT_ATOMS: atom_id res chain seq x y z
N LEU A 1 -7.22 -5.91 -19.36
CA LEU A 1 -6.32 -7.06 -19.14
C LEU A 1 -6.56 -7.73 -17.79
N ILE A 2 -6.00 -7.28 -16.66
CA ILE A 2 -6.15 -8.00 -15.36
C ILE A 2 -7.63 -8.16 -14.95
N LEU A 3 -8.42 -7.08 -14.96
CA LEU A 3 -9.83 -7.15 -14.56
C LEU A 3 -10.69 -7.97 -15.54
N GLU A 4 -10.30 -8.04 -16.81
CA GLU A 4 -10.96 -8.89 -17.80
C GLU A 4 -10.65 -10.36 -17.52
N ASN A 5 -9.38 -10.70 -17.27
CA ASN A 5 -8.96 -12.05 -16.91
C ASN A 5 -9.62 -12.55 -15.61
N LEU A 6 -9.78 -11.69 -14.60
CA LEU A 6 -10.52 -12.02 -13.38
C LEU A 6 -11.98 -12.36 -13.69
N ARG A 7 -12.66 -11.57 -14.52
CA ARG A 7 -14.05 -11.82 -14.92
C ARG A 7 -14.20 -13.11 -15.73
N GLU A 8 -13.29 -13.37 -16.68
CA GLU A 8 -13.25 -14.62 -17.44
C GLU A 8 -13.01 -15.85 -16.54
N SER A 9 -12.31 -15.66 -15.43
CA SER A 9 -12.09 -16.68 -14.39
C SER A 9 -13.27 -16.82 -13.42
N GLY A 10 -14.39 -16.14 -13.65
CA GLY A 10 -15.61 -16.22 -12.82
C GLY A 10 -15.61 -15.33 -11.58
N VAL A 11 -14.72 -14.32 -11.51
CA VAL A 11 -14.72 -13.34 -10.41
C VAL A 11 -15.67 -12.19 -10.76
N ASP A 12 -16.73 -12.04 -9.97
CA ASP A 12 -17.66 -10.92 -10.08
C ASP A 12 -17.04 -9.64 -9.51
N VAL A 13 -16.59 -8.76 -10.42
CA VAL A 13 -16.03 -7.45 -10.05
C VAL A 13 -17.14 -6.40 -10.01
N ILE A 14 -17.46 -5.93 -8.80
CA ILE A 14 -18.47 -4.91 -8.55
C ILE A 14 -17.79 -3.54 -8.43
N TYR A 15 -18.17 -2.60 -9.29
CA TYR A 15 -17.61 -1.24 -9.34
C TYR A 15 -18.54 -0.23 -8.65
N ALA A 16 -17.97 0.92 -8.29
CA ALA A 16 -18.70 2.08 -7.76
C ALA A 16 -19.57 1.78 -6.53
N LYS A 17 -19.21 0.76 -5.75
CA LYS A 17 -19.88 0.40 -4.51
C LYS A 17 -18.93 0.43 -3.33
N GLU A 18 -19.46 0.87 -2.19
CA GLU A 18 -18.82 0.75 -0.89
C GLU A 18 -19.63 -0.20 0.00
N VAL A 19 -18.97 -0.87 0.94
CA VAL A 19 -19.67 -1.71 1.92
C VAL A 19 -20.26 -0.81 3.01
N GLY A 20 -21.58 -0.77 3.11
CA GLY A 20 -22.31 0.00 4.12
C GLY A 20 -22.49 -0.76 5.44
N SER A 21 -22.87 -2.03 5.38
CA SER A 21 -22.99 -2.88 6.56
C SER A 21 -22.79 -4.37 6.24
N VAL A 22 -22.44 -5.15 7.26
CA VAL A 22 -22.35 -6.60 7.20
C VAL A 22 -23.12 -7.18 8.39
N GLU A 23 -24.20 -7.90 8.12
CA GLU A 23 -25.06 -8.53 9.14
C GLU A 23 -24.94 -10.05 9.08
N VAL A 24 -24.76 -10.69 10.24
CA VAL A 24 -24.65 -12.16 10.33
C VAL A 24 -26.03 -12.76 10.60
N ASN A 25 -26.51 -13.60 9.68
CA ASN A 25 -27.81 -14.28 9.77
C ASN A 25 -27.63 -15.77 9.51
N GLY A 26 -27.83 -16.61 10.53
CA GLY A 26 -27.78 -18.07 10.37
C GLY A 26 -26.44 -18.62 9.86
N GLY A 27 -25.32 -17.92 10.12
CA GLY A 27 -23.97 -18.28 9.65
C GLY A 27 -23.56 -17.62 8.32
N GLN A 28 -24.52 -17.08 7.56
CA GLN A 28 -24.26 -16.30 6.35
C GLN A 28 -24.12 -14.81 6.67
N LYS A 29 -23.47 -14.06 5.78
CA LYS A 29 -23.18 -12.63 5.93
C LYS A 29 -23.92 -11.87 4.84
N LYS A 30 -24.96 -11.14 5.23
CA LYS A 30 -25.64 -10.20 4.35
C LYS A 30 -24.84 -8.91 4.29
N VAL A 31 -24.33 -8.57 3.12
CA VAL A 31 -23.57 -7.34 2.87
C VAL A 31 -24.50 -6.35 2.19
N GLN A 32 -24.67 -5.18 2.81
CA GLN A 32 -25.34 -4.03 2.20
C GLN A 32 -24.30 -3.15 1.53
N PHE A 33 -24.51 -2.85 0.26
CA PHE A 33 -23.69 -1.91 -0.50
C PHE A 33 -24.36 -0.54 -0.58
N ASN A 34 -23.51 0.48 -0.65
CA ASN A 34 -23.87 1.87 -0.93
C ASN A 34 -23.27 2.29 -2.28
N GLU A 35 -23.91 3.23 -2.98
CA GLU A 35 -23.34 3.90 -4.14
C GLU A 35 -22.15 4.76 -3.72
N ALA A 36 -20.95 4.50 -4.23
CA ALA A 36 -19.73 5.21 -3.83
C ALA A 36 -19.83 6.73 -4.05
N ALA A 37 -20.54 7.17 -5.10
CA ALA A 37 -20.71 8.58 -5.40
C ALA A 37 -21.64 9.34 -4.43
N THR A 38 -22.55 8.65 -3.74
CA THR A 38 -23.61 9.31 -2.94
C THR A 38 -23.71 8.81 -1.50
N GLY A 39 -23.05 7.71 -1.16
CA GLY A 39 -23.16 7.03 0.13
C GLY A 39 -24.54 6.41 0.39
N ARG A 40 -25.46 6.43 -0.57
CA ARG A 40 -26.83 5.92 -0.38
C ARG A 40 -26.87 4.41 -0.55
N PRO A 41 -27.70 3.69 0.24
CA PRO A 41 -27.93 2.27 0.05
C PRO A 41 -28.35 1.95 -1.38
N SER A 42 -27.72 0.93 -1.98
CA SER A 42 -28.06 0.46 -3.31
C SER A 42 -28.62 -0.96 -3.27
N THR A 43 -27.74 -1.94 -3.10
CA THR A 43 -28.03 -3.37 -3.27
C THR A 43 -27.50 -4.15 -2.08
N SER A 44 -28.00 -5.36 -1.87
CA SER A 44 -27.45 -6.27 -0.86
C SER A 44 -27.30 -7.67 -1.43
N ASP A 45 -26.32 -8.41 -0.94
CA ASP A 45 -26.12 -9.81 -1.31
C ASP A 45 -25.66 -10.64 -0.10
N ILE A 46 -25.67 -11.97 -0.22
CA ILE A 46 -25.35 -12.91 0.85
C ILE A 46 -24.09 -13.67 0.50
N TYR A 47 -23.13 -13.67 1.42
CA TYR A 47 -21.85 -14.35 1.28
C TYR A 47 -21.57 -15.27 2.47
N ASP A 48 -20.85 -16.36 2.24
CA ASP A 48 -20.39 -17.23 3.31
C ASP A 48 -19.23 -16.63 4.10
N THR A 49 -18.38 -15.83 3.43
CA THR A 49 -17.20 -15.19 4.00
C THR A 49 -17.03 -13.78 3.45
N VAL A 50 -16.60 -12.85 4.30
CA VAL A 50 -16.23 -11.49 3.92
C VAL A 50 -14.78 -11.27 4.34
N VAL A 51 -13.92 -10.82 3.42
CA VAL A 51 -12.52 -10.52 3.67
C VAL A 51 -12.27 -9.04 3.41
N TRP A 52 -11.72 -8.34 4.40
CA TRP A 52 -11.32 -6.94 4.26
C TRP A 52 -9.88 -6.85 3.75
N ALA A 53 -9.71 -6.34 2.54
CA ALA A 53 -8.41 -6.09 1.92
C ALA A 53 -8.27 -4.60 1.55
N ILE A 54 -8.65 -3.72 2.48
CA ILE A 54 -8.80 -2.27 2.25
C ILE A 54 -7.54 -1.44 2.58
N GLY A 55 -6.51 -2.07 3.13
CA GLY A 55 -5.30 -1.39 3.57
C GLY A 55 -4.68 -2.06 4.80
N ARG A 56 -3.68 -1.37 5.36
CA ARG A 56 -2.90 -1.82 6.51
C ARG A 56 -2.63 -0.64 7.43
N ASP A 57 -2.72 -0.89 8.74
CA ASP A 57 -2.37 0.06 9.79
C ASP A 57 -1.00 -0.27 10.40
N PRO A 58 -0.24 0.74 10.87
CA PRO A 58 1.01 0.50 11.56
C PRO A 58 0.76 -0.20 12.91
N GLN A 59 1.57 -1.21 13.23
CA GLN A 59 1.46 -1.95 14.49
C GLN A 59 2.45 -1.44 15.54
N HIS A 60 2.01 -0.48 16.36
CA HIS A 60 2.79 0.01 17.50
C HIS A 60 1.93 0.34 18.74
N GLY A 61 0.63 0.00 18.74
CA GLY A 61 -0.29 0.43 19.79
C GLY A 61 0.03 -0.12 21.21
N CYS A 62 0.83 -1.17 21.30
CA CYS A 62 1.35 -1.69 22.57
C CYS A 62 2.62 -0.97 23.06
N LEU A 63 3.23 -0.14 22.20
CA LEU A 63 4.40 0.66 22.51
C LEU A 63 3.90 2.03 22.95
N ASN A 64 4.19 2.41 24.20
CA ASN A 64 3.83 3.73 24.73
C ASN A 64 4.73 4.82 24.11
N LEU A 65 4.56 5.08 22.81
CA LEU A 65 5.42 5.95 22.01
C LEU A 65 5.51 7.38 22.57
N ALA A 66 4.39 7.88 23.10
CA ALA A 66 4.32 9.19 23.75
C ALA A 66 5.26 9.27 24.97
N ALA A 67 5.31 8.23 25.80
CA ALA A 67 6.25 8.18 26.93
C ALA A 67 7.72 8.10 26.50
N ALA A 68 7.98 7.57 25.30
CA ALA A 68 9.31 7.55 24.70
C ALA A 68 9.66 8.84 23.93
N GLY A 69 8.73 9.80 23.80
CA GLY A 69 8.93 11.03 23.03
C GLY A 69 8.94 10.83 21.50
N ILE A 70 8.34 9.74 21.01
CA ILE A 70 8.30 9.40 19.58
C ILE A 70 7.03 9.99 18.94
N GLU A 71 7.22 10.81 17.91
CA GLU A 71 6.14 11.45 17.16
C GLU A 71 5.55 10.53 16.09
N THR A 72 4.24 10.62 15.91
CA THR A 72 3.47 9.92 14.88
C THR A 72 2.62 10.90 14.09
N ASP A 73 2.38 10.59 12.82
CA ASP A 73 1.42 11.29 11.99
C ASP A 73 0.00 11.08 12.52
N SER A 74 -0.76 12.17 12.69
CA SER A 74 -2.08 12.11 13.33
C SER A 74 -3.17 11.48 12.46
N ALA A 75 -2.99 11.48 11.14
CA ALA A 75 -3.96 10.91 10.21
C ALA A 75 -3.79 9.40 10.03
N THR A 76 -2.55 8.93 9.98
CA THR A 76 -2.20 7.52 9.68
C THR A 76 -1.69 6.75 10.88
N GLY A 77 -1.36 7.44 11.97
CA GLY A 77 -0.68 6.87 13.14
C GLY A 77 0.77 6.46 12.88
N ARG A 78 1.33 6.63 11.68
CA ARG A 78 2.69 6.13 11.37
C ARG A 78 3.77 6.95 12.05
N ILE A 79 4.88 6.31 12.42
CA ILE A 79 6.02 6.99 13.04
C ILE A 79 6.65 7.95 12.03
N ILE A 80 6.92 9.17 12.49
CA ILE A 80 7.66 10.16 11.70
C ILE A 80 9.15 9.89 11.91
N ALA A 81 9.85 9.57 10.82
CA ALA A 81 11.28 9.37 10.84
C ALA A 81 11.98 10.07 9.67
N GLY A 82 13.18 10.56 9.90
CA GLY A 82 14.02 11.21 8.89
C GLY A 82 14.54 10.26 7.81
N GLU A 83 15.26 10.80 6.83
CA GLU A 83 15.97 10.00 5.81
C GLU A 83 17.06 9.09 6.39
N ASP A 84 17.58 9.42 7.57
CA ASP A 84 18.56 8.64 8.32
C ASP A 84 17.92 7.61 9.28
N ASP A 85 16.60 7.41 9.16
CA ASP A 85 15.75 6.49 9.92
C ASP A 85 15.59 6.87 11.42
N LYS A 86 16.03 8.07 11.83
CA LYS A 86 15.85 8.57 13.20
C LYS A 86 14.43 9.05 13.46
N THR A 87 13.92 8.73 14.64
CA THR A 87 12.68 9.31 15.18
C THR A 87 12.96 10.63 15.90
N SER A 88 11.92 11.26 16.46
CA SER A 88 12.07 12.44 17.35
C SER A 88 12.78 12.12 18.68
N ALA A 89 12.81 10.86 19.09
CA ALA A 89 13.49 10.43 20.31
C ALA A 89 14.97 10.09 20.03
N GLU A 90 15.87 10.63 20.84
CA GLU A 90 17.30 10.40 20.69
C GLU A 90 17.65 8.92 20.86
N GLY A 91 18.45 8.38 19.93
CA GLY A 91 18.88 6.98 19.95
C GLY A 91 17.81 5.98 19.50
N VAL A 92 16.61 6.44 19.12
CA VAL A 92 15.53 5.59 18.63
C VAL A 92 15.33 5.76 17.13
N TYR A 93 15.20 4.63 16.43
CA TYR A 93 15.11 4.55 14.97
C TYR A 93 13.88 3.75 14.57
N ALA A 94 13.33 4.03 13.40
CA ALA A 94 12.20 3.31 12.84
C ALA A 94 12.42 3.04 11.34
N ILE A 95 12.05 1.84 10.87
CA ILE A 95 12.18 1.40 9.47
C ILE A 95 10.98 0.54 9.06
N GLY A 96 10.75 0.41 7.75
CA GLY A 96 9.70 -0.44 7.20
C GLY A 96 8.29 0.17 7.35
N ASP A 97 7.28 -0.69 7.33
CA ASP A 97 5.86 -0.32 7.23
C ASP A 97 5.39 0.64 8.33
N VAL A 98 6.03 0.65 9.50
CA VAL A 98 5.63 1.50 10.63
C VAL A 98 5.89 2.99 10.37
N VAL A 99 6.75 3.32 9.40
CA VAL A 99 7.22 4.69 9.13
C VAL A 99 6.38 5.36 8.05
N LEU A 100 6.06 6.63 8.27
CA LEU A 100 5.31 7.45 7.32
C LEU A 100 6.03 7.53 5.96
N GLY A 101 5.28 7.27 4.88
CA GLY A 101 5.78 7.44 3.51
C GLY A 101 6.82 6.40 3.06
N ARG A 102 7.08 5.35 3.84
CA ARG A 102 7.93 4.23 3.40
C ARG A 102 7.10 3.18 2.66
N PRO A 103 7.63 2.58 1.59
CA PRO A 103 6.97 1.48 0.89
C PRO A 103 6.87 0.24 1.77
N GLU A 104 5.68 -0.35 1.82
CA GLU A 104 5.37 -1.57 2.58
C GLU A 104 5.83 -2.83 1.85
N LEU A 105 7.15 -2.98 1.70
CA LEU A 105 7.76 -4.09 0.98
C LEU A 105 8.84 -4.74 1.85
N THR A 106 8.77 -6.06 1.99
CA THR A 106 9.79 -6.84 2.71
C THR A 106 11.24 -6.51 2.31
N PRO A 107 11.62 -6.44 1.01
CA PRO A 107 13.01 -6.13 0.65
C PRO A 107 13.44 -4.71 1.01
N THR A 108 12.52 -3.73 1.07
CA THR A 108 12.86 -2.35 1.43
C THR A 108 13.18 -2.25 2.92
N ALA A 109 12.37 -2.90 3.76
CA ALA A 109 12.60 -2.96 5.20
C ALA A 109 13.92 -3.68 5.54
N ILE A 110 14.19 -4.83 4.89
CA ILE A 110 15.47 -5.57 5.06
C ILE A 110 16.65 -4.67 4.70
N ARG A 111 16.58 -4.00 3.54
CA ARG A 111 17.67 -3.15 3.07
C ARG A 111 17.89 -1.94 3.96
N ALA A 112 16.82 -1.28 4.39
CA ALA A 112 16.88 -0.15 5.32
C ALA A 112 17.54 -0.57 6.65
N GLY A 113 17.15 -1.72 7.22
CA GLY A 113 17.76 -2.25 8.45
C GLY A 113 19.24 -2.56 8.32
N GLN A 114 19.66 -3.17 7.20
CA GLN A 114 21.08 -3.42 6.94
C GLN A 114 21.90 -2.12 6.84
N LEU A 115 21.35 -1.10 6.17
CA LEU A 115 22.01 0.19 6.01
C LEU A 115 22.08 0.93 7.35
N LEU A 116 21.00 0.93 8.12
CA LEU A 116 20.98 1.50 9.46
C LEU A 116 22.03 0.86 10.37
N ALA A 117 22.09 -0.48 10.43
CA ALA A 117 23.09 -1.18 11.24
C ALA A 117 24.54 -0.80 10.84
N ARG A 118 24.82 -0.65 9.54
CA ARG A 118 26.13 -0.20 9.05
C ARG A 118 26.44 1.24 9.45
N ARG A 119 25.45 2.13 9.44
CA ARG A 119 25.64 3.52 9.92
C ARG A 119 25.93 3.58 11.41
N LEU A 120 25.25 2.76 12.20
CA LEU A 120 25.41 2.73 13.66
C LEU A 120 26.73 2.10 14.10
N PHE A 121 27.17 1.03 13.43
CA PHE A 121 28.25 0.17 13.94
C PHE A 121 29.47 0.04 13.02
N ASN A 122 29.40 0.51 11.77
CA ASN A 122 30.49 0.39 10.80
C ASN A 122 30.97 1.75 10.24
N GLY A 123 30.48 2.87 10.79
CA GLY A 123 30.85 4.22 10.35
C GLY A 123 30.43 4.56 8.92
N GLU A 124 29.59 3.74 8.29
CA GLU A 124 29.08 4.01 6.95
C GLU A 124 28.09 5.19 6.97
N LYS A 125 27.91 5.85 5.83
CA LYS A 125 26.99 7.00 5.69
C LYS A 125 25.86 6.76 4.68
N LYS A 126 25.74 5.53 4.18
CA LYS A 126 24.82 5.20 3.09
C LYS A 126 23.37 5.20 3.58
N MET A 127 22.54 6.03 2.96
CA MET A 127 21.09 6.07 3.17
C MET A 127 20.36 5.09 2.24
N MET A 128 19.13 4.74 2.61
CA MET A 128 18.25 3.96 1.74
C MET A 128 17.74 4.84 0.60
N ASN A 129 17.82 4.34 -0.63
CA ASN A 129 17.20 4.99 -1.78
C ASN A 129 15.83 4.33 -2.04
N TYR A 130 14.76 5.09 -1.84
CA TYR A 130 13.39 4.63 -2.05
C TYR A 130 12.86 4.96 -3.46
N ALA A 131 13.67 5.56 -4.33
CA ALA A 131 13.29 5.81 -5.71
C ALA A 131 13.35 4.51 -6.54
N ASN A 132 12.44 4.41 -7.52
CA ASN A 132 12.41 3.36 -8.54
C ASN A 132 12.47 1.93 -7.97
N LEU A 133 11.71 1.69 -6.90
CA LEU A 133 11.58 0.36 -6.33
C LEU A 133 10.70 -0.52 -7.22
N PRO A 134 11.21 -1.64 -7.77
CA PRO A 134 10.40 -2.55 -8.55
C PRO A 134 9.36 -3.21 -7.64
N THR A 135 8.14 -3.31 -8.15
CA THR A 135 7.00 -3.92 -7.46
C THR A 135 6.37 -4.96 -8.38
N THR A 136 5.97 -6.09 -7.78
CA THR A 136 5.23 -7.15 -8.46
C THR A 136 3.91 -7.40 -7.72
N VAL A 137 2.85 -7.67 -8.48
CA VAL A 137 1.54 -8.08 -7.96
C VAL A 137 1.19 -9.43 -8.57
N PHE A 138 1.02 -10.42 -7.71
CA PHE A 138 0.73 -11.80 -8.08
C PHE A 138 -0.78 -12.01 -8.23
N THR A 139 -1.34 -11.52 -9.33
CA THR A 139 -2.67 -11.95 -9.80
C THR A 139 -2.50 -13.13 -10.77
N PRO A 140 -3.58 -13.82 -11.20
CA PRO A 140 -3.46 -14.87 -12.23
C PRO A 140 -2.72 -14.40 -13.49
N LEU A 141 -2.84 -13.10 -13.81
CA LEU A 141 -1.93 -12.41 -14.72
C LEU A 141 -0.95 -11.56 -13.90
N GLU A 142 0.32 -11.97 -13.85
CA GLU A 142 1.33 -11.25 -13.06
C GLU A 142 1.57 -9.84 -13.59
N LEU A 143 1.67 -8.88 -12.68
CA LEU A 143 1.97 -7.49 -12.98
C LEU A 143 3.34 -7.13 -12.40
N GLY A 144 4.20 -6.52 -13.21
CA GLY A 144 5.45 -5.90 -12.77
C GLY A 144 5.49 -4.42 -13.14
N ALA A 145 5.96 -3.57 -12.23
CA ALA A 145 6.14 -2.15 -12.49
C ALA A 145 7.37 -1.60 -11.76
N VAL A 146 8.02 -0.60 -12.36
CA VAL A 146 9.11 0.16 -11.75
C VAL A 146 9.10 1.58 -12.30
N GLY A 147 9.40 2.56 -11.44
CA GLY A 147 9.44 3.97 -11.83
C GLY A 147 8.06 4.63 -11.87
N LEU A 148 7.89 5.60 -12.76
CA LEU A 148 6.67 6.40 -12.86
C LEU A 148 5.69 5.76 -13.86
N GLY A 149 4.40 5.80 -13.53
CA GLY A 149 3.34 5.59 -14.51
C GLY A 149 3.25 6.77 -15.48
N GLU A 150 2.63 6.54 -16.64
CA GLU A 150 2.46 7.53 -17.73
C GLU A 150 1.92 8.88 -17.22
N GLU A 151 0.83 8.87 -16.44
CA GLU A 151 0.19 10.08 -15.89
C GLU A 151 1.15 10.88 -15.00
N ARG A 152 1.80 10.21 -14.04
CA ARG A 152 2.76 10.87 -13.12
C ARG A 152 4.01 11.35 -13.86
N ALA A 153 4.42 10.68 -14.93
CA ALA A 153 5.53 11.13 -15.76
C ALA A 153 5.14 12.40 -16.53
N ALA A 154 3.95 12.44 -17.12
CA ALA A 154 3.41 13.62 -17.80
C ALA A 154 3.26 14.82 -16.85
N GLU A 155 2.76 14.61 -15.63
CA GLU A 155 2.67 15.65 -14.59
C GLU A 155 4.05 16.22 -14.23
N LYS A 156 5.07 15.36 -14.15
CA LYS A 156 6.40 15.75 -13.70
C LYS A 156 7.24 16.42 -14.79
N PHE A 157 7.16 15.93 -16.02
CA PHE A 157 8.05 16.34 -17.12
C PHE A 157 7.35 17.15 -18.20
N GLY A 158 6.01 17.16 -18.21
CA GLY A 158 5.20 17.67 -19.31
C GLY A 158 4.90 16.56 -20.33
N PRO A 159 3.66 16.49 -20.87
CA PRO A 159 3.26 15.46 -21.82
C PRO A 159 4.08 15.50 -23.12
N GLU A 160 4.55 16.68 -23.53
CA GLU A 160 5.38 16.87 -24.72
C GLU A 160 6.81 16.28 -24.57
N SER A 161 7.22 16.01 -23.33
CA SER A 161 8.57 15.56 -22.97
C SER A 161 8.63 14.08 -22.62
N ILE A 162 7.55 13.33 -22.87
CA ILE A 162 7.49 11.89 -22.65
C ILE A 162 7.20 11.16 -23.97
N GLU A 163 7.80 9.99 -24.12
CA GLU A 163 7.48 9.05 -25.19
C GLU A 163 6.89 7.78 -24.57
N VAL A 164 5.77 7.31 -25.11
CA VAL A 164 5.05 6.13 -24.60
C VAL A 164 5.02 5.06 -25.67
N THR A 165 5.62 3.91 -25.38
CA THR A 165 5.56 2.72 -26.23
C THR A 165 4.70 1.65 -25.57
N ARG A 166 3.72 1.11 -26.30
CA ARG A 166 2.86 0.01 -25.83
C ARG A 166 3.05 -1.20 -26.73
N ILE A 167 3.39 -2.34 -26.14
CA ILE A 167 3.51 -3.61 -26.82
C ILE A 167 2.44 -4.53 -26.24
N ILE A 168 1.51 -4.95 -27.07
CA ILE A 168 0.47 -5.91 -26.71
C ILE A 168 0.79 -7.18 -27.47
N LEU A 169 1.21 -8.22 -26.73
CA LEU A 169 1.43 -9.54 -27.29
C LEU A 169 0.10 -10.31 -27.28
N PRO A 170 -0.21 -11.09 -28.33
CA PRO A 170 -1.35 -11.99 -28.28
C PRO A 170 -1.14 -13.00 -27.14
N TYR A 171 -2.21 -13.23 -26.38
CA TYR A 171 -2.27 -14.23 -25.32
C TYR A 171 -3.08 -15.40 -25.88
N ASP A 172 -2.42 -16.57 -26.02
CA ASP A 172 -3.04 -17.81 -26.49
C ASP A 172 -3.90 -18.48 -25.40
#